data_AF-A0A8T7AKE2-F1
#
_entry.id   AF-A0A8T7AKE2-F1
#
_cell.length_a   1.000
_cell.length_b   1.000
_cell.length_c   1.000
_cell.angle_alpha   90.00
_cell.angle_beta   90.00
_cell.angle_gamma   90.00
#
_symmetry.space_group_name_H-M   'P 1'
#
loop_
_entity.id
_entity.type
_entity.pdbx_description
1 polymer ?
#
loop_
_entity_poly.entity_id
_entity_poly.type
_entity_poly.pdbx_seq_one_letter_code
_entity_poly.pdbx_strand_id
1 'polypeptide(L)'
;YDETLTHRVGLEFRGLDLGVINPTYTFRPSDGATTGIFSRQMINDDSCNACHNQVAEHGNGRFTNDYCVTCHNPGTGDPYSGNTVDHKVFIHKIHRGASLPAIVNGNLGDEYNLEGTTYSINVGPGETEGVIFPQDIRNCRNCHDENDPTTPDAINWIAKPTMEACGSCHDNVNFATGENHFQSAPPVTNADCQTCHGQGEFGAADQVHRLLAQEEAANFQYNVISATGTGPGEFPVVTFSVTDPNNADAPYDIQNDAPFTQGAGASRVAIDIGWNTVDYTNDGSGSGIPGFRPGSPAQVVSLNPLFGGSTDNMDGTFTITSGVAVPATQAGTLAVAIEGHPAVDISGSIERLPVTGAVAYFGIDDDPAVPRREVVGIDTCNNCHQQLSLHGNNRTDSIELCVTCHNADATDIRARTEAMVDEMTSVDGKKEESVDFKHMIHAIHAGQVAVYGFGGSLHDYREVEFPGDLNNCANCHEGDTFYPVNQNFVLATTIDSGADLTVSTDDVNISPNASACYGCHRSDVEVAHMVSAGGASFNATQAADGTLTDNDTMGVVIETCEVCHGEGSQNDVGVAHGVN
;
A
#
# COMPACT_ATOMS: atom_id res chain seq x y z
N TYR A 1 7.85 46.97 5.33
CA TYR A 1 8.72 46.90 4.15
C TYR A 1 10.14 47.14 4.61
N ASP A 2 11.03 46.21 4.33
CA ASP A 2 12.46 46.30 4.60
C ASP A 2 13.20 45.84 3.33
N GLU A 3 13.84 46.77 2.63
CA GLU A 3 14.47 46.49 1.34
C GLU A 3 15.67 45.53 1.42
N THR A 4 16.21 45.30 2.63
CA THR A 4 17.36 44.41 2.85
C THR A 4 16.97 42.93 2.97
N LEU A 5 15.66 42.65 3.15
CA LEU A 5 15.14 41.29 3.24
C LEU A 5 14.77 40.74 1.86
N THR A 6 14.87 39.42 1.70
CA THR A 6 14.36 38.73 0.52
C THR A 6 12.85 38.91 0.41
N HIS A 7 12.39 39.25 -0.78
CA HIS A 7 10.98 39.38 -1.15
C HIS A 7 10.64 38.34 -2.22
N ARG A 8 9.39 37.91 -2.25
CA ARG A 8 8.83 37.06 -3.31
C ARG A 8 7.57 37.72 -3.86
N VAL A 9 7.45 37.73 -5.19
CA VAL A 9 6.22 38.09 -5.91
C VAL A 9 5.69 36.84 -6.57
N GLY A 10 4.44 36.50 -6.30
CA GLY A 10 3.71 35.43 -6.97
C GLY A 10 2.70 36.01 -7.94
N LEU A 11 2.47 35.35 -9.05
CA LEU A 11 1.44 35.69 -10.04
C LEU A 11 0.54 34.48 -10.26
N GLU A 12 -0.75 34.71 -10.43
CA GLU A 12 -1.72 33.68 -10.81
C GLU A 12 -2.36 34.11 -12.14
N PHE A 13 -2.16 33.31 -13.18
CA PHE A 13 -2.81 33.50 -14.46
C PHE A 13 -3.89 32.43 -14.63
N ARG A 14 -5.10 32.86 -14.99
CA ARG A 14 -6.21 31.97 -15.39
C ARG A 14 -6.71 32.41 -16.75
N GLY A 15 -6.67 31.52 -17.74
CA GLY A 15 -7.18 31.80 -19.09
C GLY A 15 -7.27 30.55 -19.95
N LEU A 16 -8.28 30.50 -20.83
CA LEU A 16 -8.61 29.34 -21.68
C LEU A 16 -7.45 28.89 -22.59
N ASP A 17 -6.58 29.81 -23.03
CA ASP A 17 -5.52 29.53 -24.01
C ASP A 17 -4.11 29.34 -23.40
N LEU A 18 -3.89 29.73 -22.14
CA LEU A 18 -2.57 29.68 -21.48
C LEU A 18 -2.46 28.55 -20.45
N GLY A 19 -3.57 27.90 -20.11
CA GLY A 19 -3.66 27.07 -18.92
C GLY A 19 -3.61 27.92 -17.65
N VAL A 20 -3.51 27.25 -16.49
CA VAL A 20 -3.24 27.90 -15.20
C VAL A 20 -1.73 27.86 -14.99
N ILE A 21 -1.12 28.98 -14.62
CA ILE A 21 0.31 29.05 -14.23
C ILE A 21 0.50 29.94 -13.00
N ASN A 22 1.44 29.55 -12.12
CA ASN A 22 1.75 30.27 -10.88
C ASN A 22 3.23 30.68 -10.77
N PRO A 23 3.77 31.51 -11.68
CA PRO A 23 5.17 31.87 -11.62
C PRO A 23 5.46 32.73 -10.39
N THR A 24 6.60 32.48 -9.75
CA THR A 24 7.12 33.30 -8.66
C THR A 24 8.46 33.92 -9.03
N TYR A 25 8.78 35.04 -8.38
CA TYR A 25 10.05 35.73 -8.52
C TYR A 25 10.58 36.17 -7.17
N THR A 26 11.76 35.68 -6.80
CA THR A 26 12.39 35.93 -5.49
C THR A 26 13.62 36.82 -5.67
N PHE A 27 13.69 37.93 -4.93
CA PHE A 27 14.75 38.93 -5.05
C PHE A 27 14.91 39.75 -3.76
N ARG A 28 16.08 40.35 -3.55
CA ARG A 28 16.29 41.37 -2.50
C ARG A 28 16.16 42.78 -3.10
N PRO A 29 15.20 43.62 -2.65
CA PRO A 29 14.97 44.93 -3.24
C PRO A 29 16.18 45.89 -3.20
N SER A 30 17.00 45.84 -2.15
CA SER A 30 18.10 46.79 -1.95
C SER A 30 19.18 46.76 -3.03
N ASP A 31 19.39 45.61 -3.68
CA ASP A 31 20.46 45.39 -4.65
C ASP A 31 20.06 44.54 -5.86
N GLY A 32 18.82 44.06 -5.91
CA GLY A 32 18.31 43.24 -7.00
C GLY A 32 18.89 41.82 -7.04
N ALA A 33 19.58 41.38 -5.99
CA ALA A 33 20.14 40.04 -5.94
C ALA A 33 19.02 38.98 -5.96
N THR A 34 19.19 37.94 -6.77
CA THR A 34 18.28 36.77 -6.87
C THR A 34 18.95 35.48 -6.39
N THR A 35 20.25 35.52 -6.13
CA THR A 35 21.08 34.39 -5.68
C THR A 35 21.94 34.83 -4.50
N GLY A 36 22.33 33.90 -3.62
CA GLY A 36 23.13 34.24 -2.43
C GLY A 36 22.39 35.16 -1.45
N ILE A 37 21.05 35.15 -1.53
CA ILE A 37 20.14 35.79 -0.60
C ILE A 37 19.52 34.71 0.28
N PHE A 38 18.96 35.10 1.42
CA PHE A 38 18.20 34.17 2.25
C PHE A 38 16.98 33.66 1.45
N SER A 39 16.80 32.34 1.38
CA SER A 39 15.62 31.69 0.83
C SER A 39 15.03 30.72 1.86
N ARG A 40 13.85 30.18 1.54
CA ARG A 40 13.22 29.11 2.31
C ARG A 40 12.64 28.06 1.34
N GLN A 41 13.52 27.48 0.53
CA GLN A 41 13.20 26.43 -0.43
C GLN A 41 13.33 25.05 0.23
N MET A 42 12.27 24.64 0.93
CA MET A 42 12.26 23.48 1.82
C MET A 42 11.81 22.19 1.14
N ILE A 43 10.88 22.31 0.19
CA ILE A 43 10.20 21.26 -0.56
C ILE A 43 9.90 21.79 -1.96
N ASN A 44 9.66 20.91 -2.93
CA ASN A 44 9.21 21.26 -4.27
C ASN A 44 7.89 20.56 -4.62
N ASP A 45 7.35 20.88 -5.79
CA ASP A 45 6.07 20.34 -6.25
C ASP A 45 6.16 18.82 -6.50
N ASP A 46 7.32 18.33 -6.96
CA ASP A 46 7.55 16.92 -7.26
C ASP A 46 7.44 16.05 -6.01
N SER A 47 7.91 16.54 -4.85
CA SER A 47 7.77 15.83 -3.57
C SER A 47 6.30 15.61 -3.17
N CYS A 48 5.41 16.54 -3.51
CA CYS A 48 3.97 16.40 -3.28
C CYS A 48 3.33 15.48 -4.34
N ASN A 49 3.71 15.69 -5.60
CA ASN A 49 3.11 15.04 -6.75
C ASN A 49 3.50 13.57 -6.91
N ALA A 50 4.51 13.10 -6.15
CA ALA A 50 4.79 11.68 -5.97
C ALA A 50 3.53 10.88 -5.55
N CYS A 51 2.65 11.49 -4.75
CA CYS A 51 1.34 10.90 -4.39
C CYS A 51 0.16 11.59 -5.08
N HIS A 52 0.25 12.90 -5.31
CA HIS A 52 -0.91 13.71 -5.70
C HIS A 52 -1.10 13.89 -7.22
N ASN A 53 -0.19 13.40 -8.07
CA ASN A 53 -0.09 13.73 -9.51
C ASN A 53 0.12 15.23 -9.79
N GLN A 54 -0.84 16.06 -9.40
CA GLN A 54 -0.74 17.51 -9.31
C GLN A 54 -1.65 18.04 -8.20
N VAL A 55 -1.07 18.59 -7.13
CA VAL A 55 -1.85 19.34 -6.13
C VAL A 55 -2.41 20.60 -6.81
N ALA A 56 -3.73 20.78 -6.81
CA ALA A 56 -4.39 21.93 -7.45
C ALA A 56 -5.54 22.48 -6.59
N GLU A 57 -5.29 23.59 -5.92
CA GLU A 57 -6.19 24.15 -4.92
C GLU A 57 -6.91 25.42 -5.38
N HIS A 58 -7.92 25.81 -4.62
CA HIS A 58 -8.69 27.04 -4.81
C HIS A 58 -9.31 27.16 -6.22
N GLY A 59 -10.03 26.10 -6.61
CA GLY A 59 -10.64 25.96 -7.93
C GLY A 59 -9.61 25.70 -9.02
N ASN A 60 -8.68 24.76 -8.76
CA ASN A 60 -7.61 24.30 -9.63
C ASN A 60 -6.72 25.44 -10.17
N GLY A 61 -6.59 26.51 -9.39
CA GLY A 61 -5.90 27.74 -9.80
C GLY A 61 -4.50 27.89 -9.21
N ARG A 62 -4.18 27.10 -8.18
CA ARG A 62 -2.98 27.25 -7.36
C ARG A 62 -2.33 25.89 -7.13
N PHE A 63 -1.13 25.67 -7.65
CA PHE A 63 -0.50 24.35 -7.62
C PHE A 63 1.00 24.35 -7.29
N THR A 64 1.68 25.49 -7.38
CA THR A 64 3.11 25.55 -7.03
C THR A 64 3.30 25.89 -5.55
N ASN A 65 4.09 25.10 -4.83
CA ASN A 65 4.46 25.30 -3.43
C ASN A 65 4.97 26.73 -3.16
N ASP A 66 5.82 27.22 -4.06
CA ASP A 66 6.42 28.55 -3.94
C ASP A 66 5.40 29.70 -3.94
N TYR A 67 4.27 29.49 -4.60
CA TYR A 67 3.14 30.42 -4.61
C TYR A 67 2.28 30.26 -3.36
N CYS A 68 2.02 29.04 -2.91
CA CYS A 68 1.24 28.74 -1.71
C CYS A 68 1.75 29.48 -0.48
N VAL A 69 3.07 29.45 -0.25
CA VAL A 69 3.72 30.08 0.92
C VAL A 69 3.64 31.61 0.92
N THR A 70 3.24 32.24 -0.18
CA THR A 70 3.00 33.71 -0.21
C THR A 70 1.73 34.09 0.55
N CYS A 71 0.77 33.18 0.71
CA CYS A 71 -0.48 33.36 1.45
C CYS A 71 -0.50 32.55 2.75
N HIS A 72 -0.06 31.30 2.70
CA HIS A 72 -0.02 30.36 3.83
C HIS A 72 1.18 30.61 4.76
N ASN A 73 1.15 31.74 5.45
CA ASN A 73 2.22 32.23 6.32
C ASN A 73 1.78 32.18 7.81
N PRO A 74 2.71 32.33 8.77
CA PRO A 74 2.41 32.22 10.21
C PRO A 74 1.36 33.19 10.76
N GLY A 75 1.09 34.29 10.05
CA GLY A 75 0.08 35.27 10.44
C GLY A 75 -1.33 34.98 9.90
N THR A 76 -1.50 33.94 9.08
CA THR A 76 -2.78 33.59 8.48
C THR A 76 -3.45 32.47 9.28
N GLY A 77 -4.72 32.66 9.60
CA GLY A 77 -5.56 31.64 10.20
C GLY A 77 -6.93 31.59 9.54
N ASP A 78 -7.58 30.44 9.67
CA ASP A 78 -8.95 30.22 9.26
C ASP A 78 -9.90 30.83 10.31
N PRO A 79 -10.73 31.82 9.94
CA PRO A 79 -11.68 32.43 10.87
C PRO A 79 -12.83 31.52 11.27
N TYR A 80 -13.10 30.43 10.54
CA TYR A 80 -14.19 29.50 10.84
C TYR A 80 -13.80 28.51 11.94
N SER A 81 -12.65 27.86 11.80
CA SER A 81 -12.14 26.89 12.77
C SER A 81 -11.30 27.51 13.90
N GLY A 82 -10.67 28.66 13.63
CA GLY A 82 -9.62 29.22 14.48
C GLY A 82 -8.25 28.55 14.30
N ASN A 83 -8.13 27.54 13.43
CA ASN A 83 -6.86 26.90 13.11
C ASN A 83 -5.97 27.82 12.26
N THR A 84 -4.66 27.68 12.37
CA THR A 84 -3.74 28.36 11.46
C THR A 84 -3.71 27.66 10.11
N VAL A 85 -3.51 28.45 9.05
CA VAL A 85 -3.21 27.95 7.69
C VAL A 85 -1.76 28.23 7.32
N ASP A 86 -0.87 28.37 8.31
CA ASP A 86 0.59 28.40 8.08
C ASP A 86 1.01 27.10 7.40
N HIS A 87 1.69 27.21 6.25
CA HIS A 87 1.95 26.10 5.34
C HIS A 87 2.57 24.89 6.05
N LYS A 88 3.58 25.12 6.90
CA LYS A 88 4.26 24.05 7.64
C LYS A 88 3.39 23.38 8.71
N VAL A 89 2.35 24.04 9.19
CA VAL A 89 1.50 23.52 10.26
C VAL A 89 0.36 22.71 9.66
N PHE A 90 -0.36 23.29 8.70
CA PHE A 90 -1.56 22.66 8.19
C PHE A 90 -1.24 21.44 7.33
N ILE A 91 -0.17 21.48 6.51
CA ILE A 91 0.25 20.32 5.71
C ILE A 91 0.56 19.13 6.62
N HIS A 92 1.36 19.33 7.67
CA HIS A 92 1.64 18.26 8.63
C HIS A 92 0.38 17.75 9.35
N LYS A 93 -0.55 18.64 9.72
CA LYS A 93 -1.80 18.23 10.38
C LYS A 93 -2.71 17.44 9.46
N ILE A 94 -2.87 17.85 8.20
CA ILE A 94 -3.63 17.11 7.18
C ILE A 94 -3.04 15.71 7.01
N HIS A 95 -1.73 15.59 6.79
CA HIS A 95 -1.11 14.29 6.56
C HIS A 95 -1.02 13.45 7.83
N ARG A 96 -0.98 14.04 9.03
CA ARG A 96 -1.14 13.25 10.25
C ARG A 96 -2.58 12.79 10.46
N GLY A 97 -3.54 13.57 9.97
CA GLY A 97 -4.93 13.19 9.77
C GLY A 97 -5.57 12.52 10.98
N ALA A 98 -6.25 11.39 10.74
CA ALA A 98 -6.93 10.61 11.78
C ALA A 98 -6.00 10.16 12.93
N SER A 99 -4.68 10.13 12.71
CA SER A 99 -3.67 9.78 13.71
C SER A 99 -3.17 10.95 14.55
N LEU A 100 -3.75 12.15 14.43
CA LEU A 100 -3.42 13.30 15.28
C LEU A 100 -3.70 12.98 16.76
N PRO A 101 -2.73 13.19 17.68
CA PRO A 101 -2.93 12.93 19.10
C PRO A 101 -4.13 13.65 19.71
N ALA A 102 -4.41 14.89 19.29
CA ALA A 102 -5.59 15.63 19.75
C ALA A 102 -6.91 15.01 19.28
N ILE A 103 -6.91 14.26 18.17
CA ILE A 103 -8.09 13.56 17.65
C ILE A 103 -8.23 12.19 18.32
N VAL A 104 -7.16 11.40 18.30
CA VAL A 104 -7.14 10.04 18.91
C VAL A 104 -7.47 10.08 20.40
N ASN A 105 -6.93 11.06 21.13
CA ASN A 105 -7.17 11.23 22.57
C ASN A 105 -8.22 12.29 22.88
N GLY A 106 -8.88 12.81 21.85
CA GLY A 106 -9.93 13.82 21.97
C GLY A 106 -11.25 13.25 22.49
N ASN A 107 -12.21 14.14 22.65
CA ASN A 107 -13.60 13.80 22.90
C ASN A 107 -14.32 13.50 21.57
N LEU A 108 -15.44 12.80 21.67
CA LEU A 108 -16.36 12.61 20.55
C LEU A 108 -16.71 13.96 19.90
N GLY A 109 -16.47 14.07 18.59
CA GLY A 109 -16.69 15.26 17.78
C GLY A 109 -15.52 16.25 17.75
N ASP A 110 -14.42 15.98 18.46
CA ASP A 110 -13.20 16.77 18.29
C ASP A 110 -12.66 16.54 16.87
N GLU A 111 -12.43 17.62 16.14
CA GLU A 111 -12.06 17.59 14.72
C GLU A 111 -10.94 18.58 14.38
N TYR A 112 -10.20 18.26 13.32
CA TYR A 112 -9.33 19.21 12.64
C TYR A 112 -9.98 19.55 11.30
N ASN A 113 -10.38 20.82 11.15
CA ASN A 113 -11.04 21.33 9.97
C ASN A 113 -10.40 22.65 9.51
N LEU A 114 -10.52 22.95 8.22
CA LEU A 114 -10.15 24.23 7.61
C LEU A 114 -11.22 24.65 6.61
N GLU A 115 -11.67 25.90 6.67
CA GLU A 115 -12.69 26.47 5.77
C GLU A 115 -13.98 25.63 5.68
N GLY A 116 -14.33 24.93 6.76
CA GLY A 116 -15.51 24.05 6.82
C GLY A 116 -15.31 22.64 6.27
N THR A 117 -14.10 22.28 5.84
CA THR A 117 -13.73 20.91 5.43
C THR A 117 -13.07 20.21 6.62
N THR A 118 -13.61 19.07 7.04
CA THR A 118 -13.05 18.23 8.11
C THR A 118 -12.03 17.26 7.53
N TYR A 119 -10.79 17.33 8.02
CA TYR A 119 -9.69 16.45 7.60
C TYR A 119 -9.47 15.27 8.56
N SER A 120 -9.94 15.40 9.80
CA SER A 120 -9.92 14.30 10.77
C SER A 120 -10.90 14.57 11.90
N ILE A 121 -11.58 13.54 12.39
CA ILE A 121 -12.58 13.65 13.45
C ILE A 121 -12.57 12.42 14.36
N ASN A 122 -12.83 12.62 15.64
CA ASN A 122 -13.11 11.55 16.59
C ASN A 122 -14.60 11.20 16.55
N VAL A 123 -14.93 9.98 16.13
CA VAL A 123 -16.32 9.48 16.01
C VAL A 123 -16.70 8.51 17.13
N GLY A 124 -15.75 8.14 17.98
CA GLY A 124 -15.98 7.26 19.11
C GLY A 124 -14.71 7.01 19.93
N PRO A 125 -14.83 6.30 21.08
CA PRO A 125 -13.68 5.95 21.90
C PRO A 125 -12.64 5.11 21.14
N GLY A 126 -11.57 5.77 20.67
CA GLY A 126 -10.54 5.13 19.84
C GLY A 126 -10.92 4.94 18.37
N GLU A 127 -12.02 5.56 17.93
CA GLU A 127 -12.52 5.50 16.56
C GLU A 127 -12.38 6.89 15.93
N THR A 128 -11.61 6.98 14.84
CA THR A 128 -11.28 8.23 14.16
C THR A 128 -11.44 8.07 12.65
N GLU A 129 -11.97 9.09 11.99
CA GLU A 129 -12.16 9.15 10.55
C GLU A 129 -11.37 10.32 9.96
N GLY A 130 -11.12 10.30 8.64
CA GLY A 130 -10.44 11.35 7.88
C GLY A 130 -9.19 10.88 7.15
N VAL A 131 -8.29 11.81 6.84
CA VAL A 131 -7.08 11.53 6.05
C VAL A 131 -6.22 10.46 6.72
N ILE A 132 -5.82 9.45 5.93
CA ILE A 132 -4.91 8.39 6.32
C ILE A 132 -3.67 8.47 5.44
N PHE A 133 -2.51 8.72 6.05
CA PHE A 133 -1.24 8.73 5.31
C PHE A 133 -0.82 7.29 4.97
N PRO A 134 -0.49 6.98 3.70
CA PRO A 134 -0.19 5.62 3.28
C PRO A 134 1.16 5.07 3.79
N GLN A 135 2.00 5.92 4.38
CA GLN A 135 3.32 5.57 4.90
C GLN A 135 3.39 5.75 6.42
N ASP A 136 4.50 5.30 7.03
CA ASP A 136 4.85 5.78 8.36
C ASP A 136 5.16 7.28 8.31
N ILE A 137 4.41 8.09 9.07
CA ILE A 137 4.54 9.55 9.10
C ILE A 137 5.95 10.05 9.49
N ARG A 138 6.78 9.17 10.08
CA ARG A 138 8.19 9.46 10.41
C ARG A 138 9.07 9.51 9.16
N ASN A 139 8.60 9.08 7.99
CA ASN A 139 9.32 9.21 6.73
C ASN A 139 9.37 10.67 6.23
N CYS A 140 10.10 11.53 6.95
CA CYS A 140 10.20 12.96 6.62
C CYS A 140 10.80 13.20 5.23
N ARG A 141 11.68 12.30 4.77
CA ARG A 141 12.39 12.39 3.49
C ARG A 141 11.50 12.21 2.27
N ASN A 142 10.27 11.73 2.44
CA ASN A 142 9.28 11.72 1.36
C ASN A 142 8.96 13.14 0.86
N CYS A 143 8.92 14.12 1.77
CA CYS A 143 8.67 15.51 1.44
C CYS A 143 9.94 16.38 1.52
N HIS A 144 10.88 16.01 2.39
CA HIS A 144 12.09 16.77 2.66
C HIS A 144 13.35 16.06 2.16
N ASP A 145 13.70 16.29 0.89
CA ASP A 145 14.96 15.78 0.33
C ASP A 145 16.07 16.83 0.40
N GLU A 146 17.10 16.57 1.20
CA GLU A 146 18.30 17.42 1.29
C GLU A 146 19.33 17.16 0.19
N ASN A 147 19.13 16.11 -0.62
CA ASN A 147 19.99 15.82 -1.77
C ASN A 147 19.48 16.49 -3.05
N ASP A 148 18.22 16.94 -3.06
CA ASP A 148 17.65 17.65 -4.20
C ASP A 148 18.21 19.10 -4.26
N PRO A 149 18.93 19.47 -5.34
CA PRO A 149 19.51 20.79 -5.48
C PRO A 149 18.47 21.92 -5.63
N THR A 150 17.21 21.60 -5.91
CA THR A 150 16.09 22.55 -6.01
C THR A 150 15.53 22.95 -4.64
N THR A 151 15.81 22.17 -3.59
CA THR A 151 15.40 22.40 -2.20
C THR A 151 16.60 22.59 -1.26
N PRO A 152 17.48 23.58 -1.51
CA PRO A 152 18.72 23.77 -0.76
C PRO A 152 18.52 24.04 0.75
N ASP A 153 17.31 24.39 1.16
CA ASP A 153 16.96 24.66 2.55
C ASP A 153 16.26 23.47 3.24
N ALA A 154 16.08 22.32 2.56
CA ALA A 154 15.36 21.16 3.08
C ALA A 154 15.84 20.73 4.47
N ILE A 155 17.16 20.69 4.70
CA ILE A 155 17.80 20.31 5.98
C ILE A 155 17.24 21.03 7.23
N ASN A 156 16.58 22.18 7.06
CA ASN A 156 15.98 22.91 8.16
C ASN A 156 14.86 22.14 8.89
N TRP A 157 14.29 21.07 8.31
CA TRP A 157 13.38 20.18 9.07
C TRP A 157 14.07 19.55 10.29
N ILE A 158 15.40 19.36 10.22
CA ILE A 158 16.26 18.95 11.34
C ILE A 158 16.90 20.17 12.02
N ALA A 159 17.51 21.05 11.22
CA ALA A 159 18.41 22.08 11.74
C ALA A 159 17.69 23.27 12.41
N LYS A 160 16.38 23.42 12.21
CA LYS A 160 15.56 24.54 12.70
C LYS A 160 14.27 24.05 13.37
N PRO A 161 14.34 23.28 14.47
CA PRO A 161 13.15 22.85 15.19
C PRO A 161 12.37 24.07 15.71
N THR A 162 11.05 24.05 15.55
CA THR A 162 10.16 25.11 16.06
C THR A 162 8.94 24.51 16.74
N MET A 163 8.40 25.19 17.74
CA MET A 163 7.18 24.76 18.45
C MET A 163 6.01 24.55 17.49
N GLU A 164 5.88 25.40 16.46
CA GLU A 164 4.78 25.32 15.50
C GLU A 164 4.90 24.09 14.59
N ALA A 165 6.10 23.78 14.09
CA ALA A 165 6.31 22.62 13.21
C ALA A 165 6.30 21.29 13.98
N CYS A 166 6.85 21.23 15.20
CA CYS A 166 6.79 20.02 16.00
C CYS A 166 5.37 19.79 16.53
N GLY A 167 4.72 20.86 16.99
CA GLY A 167 3.35 20.84 17.52
C GLY A 167 2.27 20.63 16.46
N SER A 168 2.60 20.59 15.16
CA SER A 168 1.63 20.18 14.14
C SER A 168 1.37 18.68 14.17
N CYS A 169 2.38 17.87 14.52
CA CYS A 169 2.24 16.42 14.66
C CYS A 169 2.13 15.96 16.12
N HIS A 170 2.87 16.62 17.02
CA HIS A 170 2.82 16.43 18.47
C HIS A 170 1.85 17.45 19.10
N ASP A 171 0.62 17.47 18.61
CA ASP A 171 -0.35 18.54 18.90
C ASP A 171 -1.03 18.43 20.27
N ASN A 172 -0.70 17.39 21.03
CA ASN A 172 -1.02 17.27 22.44
C ASN A 172 0.07 17.86 23.36
N VAL A 173 1.20 18.34 22.82
CA VAL A 173 2.26 18.98 23.60
C VAL A 173 1.91 20.43 23.88
N ASN A 174 1.86 20.80 25.17
CA ASN A 174 1.65 22.17 25.57
C ASN A 174 3.00 22.84 25.88
N PHE A 175 3.54 23.56 24.90
CA PHE A 175 4.82 24.26 25.07
C PHE A 175 4.78 25.42 26.08
N ALA A 176 3.60 25.89 26.52
CA ALA A 176 3.52 26.93 27.56
C ALA A 176 3.64 26.34 28.98
N THR A 177 3.11 25.13 29.20
CA THR A 177 3.09 24.48 30.52
C THR A 177 4.14 23.39 30.66
N GLY A 178 4.67 22.88 29.54
CA GLY A 178 5.52 21.68 29.49
C GLY A 178 4.73 20.36 29.59
N GLU A 179 3.39 20.42 29.60
CA GLU A 179 2.56 19.22 29.61
C GLU A 179 2.80 18.39 28.34
N ASN A 180 2.90 17.07 28.52
CA ASN A 180 3.27 16.09 27.50
C ASN A 180 4.66 16.29 26.86
N HIS A 181 5.51 17.12 27.46
CA HIS A 181 6.93 17.26 27.10
C HIS A 181 7.82 16.62 28.19
N PHE A 182 8.81 15.81 27.79
CA PHE A 182 9.63 14.98 28.69
C PHE A 182 10.35 15.78 29.81
N GLN A 183 10.69 17.04 29.55
CA GLN A 183 11.23 17.95 30.56
C GLN A 183 10.18 18.95 31.02
N SER A 184 10.02 19.08 32.34
CA SER A 184 9.11 20.01 33.01
C SER A 184 9.48 21.49 32.86
N ALA A 185 10.63 21.80 32.26
CA ALA A 185 10.99 23.15 31.81
C ALA A 185 10.65 23.28 30.32
N PRO A 186 9.54 23.96 29.96
CA PRO A 186 9.18 24.19 28.57
C PRO A 186 10.19 25.09 27.85
N PRO A 187 10.38 24.94 26.52
CA PRO A 187 11.09 25.93 25.73
C PRO A 187 10.35 27.28 25.80
N VAL A 188 11.08 28.38 26.00
CA VAL A 188 10.49 29.73 26.00
C VAL A 188 10.46 30.28 24.59
N THR A 189 11.44 29.90 23.77
CA THR A 189 11.57 30.29 22.37
C THR A 189 12.00 29.11 21.50
N ASN A 190 11.79 29.22 20.19
CA ASN A 190 12.26 28.21 19.22
C ASN A 190 13.80 28.04 19.22
N ALA A 191 14.55 29.01 19.74
CA ALA A 191 16.01 28.88 19.86
C ALA A 191 16.41 27.83 20.93
N ASP A 192 15.58 27.63 21.95
CA ASP A 192 15.87 26.71 23.05
C ASP A 192 15.81 25.25 22.56
N CYS A 193 14.96 24.97 21.56
CA CYS A 193 14.77 23.65 20.96
C CYS A 193 16.07 23.05 20.41
N GLN A 194 16.94 23.87 19.82
CA GLN A 194 18.19 23.42 19.21
C GLN A 194 19.17 22.78 20.20
N THR A 195 19.02 23.05 21.50
CA THR A 195 19.88 22.47 22.55
C THR A 195 19.72 20.96 22.69
N CYS A 196 18.55 20.41 22.35
CA CYS A 196 18.27 18.98 22.48
C CYS A 196 17.76 18.34 21.18
N HIS A 197 17.13 19.13 20.31
CA HIS A 197 16.56 18.70 19.04
C HIS A 197 17.30 19.27 17.82
N GLY A 198 18.43 19.95 18.03
CA GLY A 198 19.28 20.42 16.94
C GLY A 198 20.00 19.25 16.26
N GLN A 199 20.47 19.46 15.03
CA GLN A 199 21.19 18.43 14.28
C GLN A 199 22.39 17.87 15.07
N GLY A 200 22.47 16.55 15.19
CA GLY A 200 23.51 15.84 15.93
C GLY A 200 23.26 15.72 17.45
N GLU A 201 22.19 16.32 17.96
CA GLU A 201 21.76 16.13 19.35
C GLU A 201 20.93 14.84 19.50
N PHE A 202 20.81 14.34 20.73
CA PHE A 202 20.14 13.06 21.01
C PHE A 202 18.64 13.05 20.63
N GLY A 203 17.98 14.21 20.62
CA GLY A 203 16.58 14.37 20.26
C GLY A 203 16.37 14.92 18.85
N ALA A 204 17.42 14.99 18.02
CA ALA A 204 17.30 15.48 16.66
C ALA A 204 16.28 14.67 15.86
N ALA A 205 15.49 15.34 15.02
CA ALA A 205 14.39 14.73 14.30
C ALA A 205 14.84 13.54 13.42
N ASP A 206 16.00 13.64 12.78
CA ASP A 206 16.61 12.58 11.96
C ASP A 206 17.13 11.38 12.75
N GLN A 207 17.23 11.50 14.07
CA GLN A 207 17.61 10.39 14.95
C GLN A 207 16.37 9.69 15.53
N VAL A 208 15.36 10.46 15.93
CA VAL A 208 14.16 9.92 16.60
C VAL A 208 13.08 9.47 15.61
N HIS A 209 13.08 9.97 14.38
CA HIS A 209 12.15 9.56 13.32
C HIS A 209 12.72 8.48 12.39
N ARG A 210 13.79 7.78 12.80
CA ARG A 210 14.33 6.66 12.02
C ARG A 210 13.36 5.48 12.00
N LEU A 211 13.29 4.81 10.85
CA LEU A 211 12.51 3.59 10.64
C LEU A 211 13.41 2.37 10.89
N LEU A 212 13.87 2.22 12.13
CA LEU A 212 14.91 1.25 12.51
C LEU A 212 14.60 -0.20 12.07
N ALA A 213 13.34 -0.62 12.11
CA ALA A 213 12.95 -1.96 11.64
C ALA A 213 13.15 -2.13 10.12
N GLN A 214 12.89 -1.10 9.32
CA GLN A 214 13.14 -1.13 7.87
C GLN A 214 14.65 -1.08 7.58
N GLU A 215 15.40 -0.23 8.30
CA GLU A 215 16.85 -0.16 8.18
C GLU A 215 17.52 -1.50 8.50
N GLU A 216 17.03 -2.21 9.53
CA GLU A 216 17.55 -3.51 9.93
C GLU A 216 17.10 -4.63 8.98
N ALA A 217 15.90 -4.53 8.38
CA ALA A 217 15.43 -5.46 7.36
C ALA A 217 16.37 -5.52 6.15
N ALA A 218 17.08 -4.44 5.84
CA ALA A 218 18.06 -4.40 4.74
C ALA A 218 19.24 -5.36 4.93
N ASN A 219 19.44 -5.92 6.13
CA ASN A 219 20.45 -6.95 6.41
C ASN A 219 19.94 -8.37 6.12
N PHE A 220 18.74 -8.54 5.57
CA PHE A 220 18.17 -9.86 5.29
C PHE A 220 17.68 -9.95 3.85
N GLN A 221 17.97 -11.06 3.20
CA GLN A 221 17.47 -11.39 1.88
C GLN A 221 17.03 -12.85 1.82
N TYR A 222 15.82 -13.08 1.33
CA TYR A 222 15.30 -14.43 1.07
C TYR A 222 15.68 -14.90 -0.34
N ASN A 223 16.09 -16.16 -0.46
CA ASN A 223 16.51 -16.74 -1.74
C ASN A 223 15.86 -18.11 -1.96
N VAL A 224 15.05 -18.25 -3.01
CA VAL A 224 14.61 -19.55 -3.50
C VAL A 224 15.67 -20.08 -4.47
N ILE A 225 16.29 -21.22 -4.14
CA ILE A 225 17.44 -21.76 -4.90
C ILE A 225 16.97 -22.76 -5.95
N SER A 226 16.13 -23.72 -5.54
CA SER A 226 15.58 -24.73 -6.44
C SER A 226 14.33 -25.40 -5.88
N ALA A 227 13.46 -25.91 -6.73
CA ALA A 227 12.44 -26.88 -6.38
C ALA A 227 12.53 -28.10 -7.29
N THR A 228 12.38 -29.29 -6.71
CA THR A 228 12.36 -30.58 -7.42
C THR A 228 11.13 -31.38 -6.99
N GLY A 229 10.75 -32.43 -7.73
CA GLY A 229 9.53 -33.18 -7.42
C GLY A 229 8.26 -32.36 -7.63
N THR A 230 8.27 -31.50 -8.64
CA THR A 230 7.18 -30.56 -8.96
C THR A 230 6.18 -31.13 -9.97
N GLY A 231 6.39 -32.37 -10.45
CA GLY A 231 5.50 -32.98 -11.43
C GLY A 231 4.14 -33.38 -10.84
N PRO A 232 3.15 -33.71 -11.68
CA PRO A 232 1.81 -34.10 -11.22
C PRO A 232 1.86 -35.32 -10.29
N GLY A 233 1.28 -35.18 -9.09
CA GLY A 233 1.28 -36.20 -8.04
C GLY A 233 2.57 -36.31 -7.23
N GLU A 234 3.59 -35.50 -7.52
CA GLU A 234 4.83 -35.45 -6.77
C GLU A 234 4.76 -34.45 -5.61
N PHE A 235 5.65 -34.60 -4.63
CA PHE A 235 5.75 -33.73 -3.46
C PHE A 235 6.94 -32.78 -3.64
N PRO A 236 6.72 -31.47 -3.84
CA PRO A 236 7.79 -30.52 -4.05
C PRO A 236 8.82 -30.53 -2.91
N VAL A 237 10.09 -30.56 -3.27
CA VAL A 237 11.23 -30.40 -2.37
C VAL A 237 11.92 -29.09 -2.72
N VAL A 238 11.82 -28.12 -1.82
CA VAL A 238 12.35 -26.76 -1.99
C VAL A 238 13.66 -26.63 -1.25
N THR A 239 14.68 -26.11 -1.94
CA THR A 239 15.94 -25.65 -1.36
C THR A 239 15.98 -24.13 -1.39
N PHE A 240 16.35 -23.51 -0.27
CA PHE A 240 16.34 -22.06 -0.10
C PHE A 240 17.44 -21.61 0.88
N SER A 241 17.69 -20.31 0.96
CA SER A 241 18.58 -19.71 1.95
C SER A 241 18.09 -18.34 2.39
N VAL A 242 18.68 -17.84 3.49
CA VAL A 242 18.55 -16.45 3.92
C VAL A 242 19.96 -15.89 4.10
N THR A 243 20.24 -14.72 3.54
CA THR A 243 21.58 -14.13 3.50
C THR A 243 21.58 -12.68 3.97
N ASP A 244 22.75 -12.21 4.40
CA ASP A 244 23.01 -10.79 4.69
C ASP A 244 23.69 -10.11 3.48
N PRO A 245 22.95 -9.37 2.65
CA PRO A 245 23.51 -8.72 1.46
C PRO A 245 24.51 -7.61 1.82
N ASN A 246 24.47 -7.06 3.04
CA ASN A 246 25.40 -6.04 3.52
C ASN A 246 26.69 -6.63 4.12
N ASN A 247 26.77 -7.96 4.23
CA ASN A 247 27.92 -8.68 4.77
C ASN A 247 28.39 -9.81 3.83
N ALA A 248 28.58 -9.46 2.55
CA ALA A 248 29.09 -10.37 1.53
C ALA A 248 28.26 -11.66 1.37
N ASP A 249 26.93 -11.52 1.43
CA ASP A 249 25.95 -12.61 1.34
C ASP A 249 26.19 -13.72 2.36
N ALA A 250 26.66 -13.36 3.56
CA ALA A 250 26.86 -14.32 4.63
C ALA A 250 25.53 -15.04 4.94
N PRO A 251 25.51 -16.40 4.99
CA PRO A 251 24.28 -17.13 5.23
C PRO A 251 23.86 -17.04 6.70
N TYR A 252 22.56 -16.88 6.93
CA TYR A 252 21.94 -17.05 8.24
C TYR A 252 21.62 -18.52 8.49
N ASP A 253 21.85 -18.96 9.73
CA ASP A 253 21.33 -20.22 10.24
C ASP A 253 19.93 -19.99 10.81
N ILE A 254 18.90 -20.25 10.01
CA ILE A 254 17.51 -20.02 10.41
C ILE A 254 17.04 -20.91 11.57
N GLN A 255 17.81 -21.94 11.96
CA GLN A 255 17.47 -22.80 13.08
C GLN A 255 18.05 -22.32 14.41
N ASN A 256 19.13 -21.53 14.37
CA ASN A 256 19.90 -21.18 15.57
C ASN A 256 20.14 -19.68 15.75
N ASP A 257 20.15 -18.89 14.67
CA ASP A 257 20.41 -17.45 14.77
C ASP A 257 19.27 -16.72 15.47
N ALA A 258 19.64 -15.72 16.27
CA ALA A 258 18.69 -14.96 17.10
C ALA A 258 17.50 -14.37 16.31
N PRO A 259 17.66 -13.83 15.08
CA PRO A 259 16.55 -13.30 14.31
C PRO A 259 15.45 -14.32 13.97
N PHE A 260 15.78 -15.61 13.94
CA PHE A 260 14.86 -16.69 13.53
C PHE A 260 14.37 -17.56 14.69
N THR A 261 14.84 -17.30 15.90
CA THR A 261 14.56 -18.11 17.10
C THR A 261 13.76 -17.38 18.17
N GLN A 262 13.21 -16.19 17.86
CA GLN A 262 12.37 -15.44 18.81
C GLN A 262 11.04 -16.16 19.05
N GLY A 263 10.63 -16.23 20.33
CA GLY A 263 9.43 -16.92 20.77
C GLY A 263 8.12 -16.22 20.40
N ALA A 264 6.99 -16.82 20.79
CA ALA A 264 5.64 -16.26 20.64
C ALA A 264 5.23 -15.87 19.20
N GLY A 265 5.83 -16.50 18.19
CA GLY A 265 5.59 -16.19 16.78
C GLY A 265 6.16 -14.83 16.36
N ALA A 266 7.16 -14.32 17.08
CA ALA A 266 7.89 -13.12 16.67
C ALA A 266 8.79 -13.40 15.46
N SER A 267 9.48 -14.53 15.41
CA SER A 267 10.18 -14.96 14.19
C SER A 267 9.25 -15.79 13.31
N ARG A 268 9.23 -15.50 12.01
CA ARG A 268 8.51 -16.31 11.02
C ARG A 268 9.28 -16.37 9.71
N VAL A 269 9.28 -17.56 9.12
CA VAL A 269 9.59 -17.80 7.72
C VAL A 269 8.51 -18.79 7.24
N ALA A 270 8.00 -18.61 6.03
CA ALA A 270 7.19 -19.62 5.37
C ALA A 270 7.61 -19.79 3.93
N ILE A 271 7.58 -21.04 3.47
CA ILE A 271 7.75 -21.41 2.08
C ILE A 271 6.36 -21.69 1.55
N ASP A 272 5.89 -20.84 0.66
CA ASP A 272 4.58 -20.90 0.05
C ASP A 272 4.67 -21.49 -1.37
N ILE A 273 3.73 -22.35 -1.74
CA ILE A 273 3.68 -22.98 -3.07
C ILE A 273 2.27 -22.79 -3.65
N GLY A 274 2.19 -22.17 -4.83
CA GLY A 274 0.94 -21.89 -5.53
C GLY A 274 0.97 -22.30 -7.00
N TRP A 275 -0.20 -22.60 -7.58
CA TRP A 275 -0.34 -23.05 -8.96
C TRP A 275 -1.70 -22.70 -9.62
N ASN A 276 -1.77 -22.60 -10.96
CA ASN A 276 -0.64 -22.45 -11.90
C ASN A 276 -0.34 -20.96 -12.14
N THR A 277 0.75 -20.65 -12.83
CA THR A 277 1.13 -19.25 -13.10
C THR A 277 0.38 -18.58 -14.25
N VAL A 278 -0.49 -19.30 -14.98
CA VAL A 278 -1.41 -18.65 -15.93
C VAL A 278 -2.38 -17.80 -15.12
N ASP A 279 -3.05 -18.41 -14.14
CA ASP A 279 -3.61 -17.73 -12.98
C ASP A 279 -3.80 -18.72 -11.83
N TYR A 280 -3.63 -18.26 -10.61
CA TYR A 280 -3.65 -19.15 -9.44
C TYR A 280 -5.09 -19.53 -9.07
N THR A 281 -5.36 -20.83 -8.98
CA THR A 281 -6.56 -21.37 -8.32
C THR A 281 -6.19 -21.99 -6.97
N ASN A 282 -4.96 -22.51 -6.86
CA ASN A 282 -4.48 -23.29 -5.71
C ASN A 282 -5.41 -24.45 -5.32
N ASP A 283 -6.24 -24.93 -6.25
CA ASP A 283 -7.08 -26.10 -6.02
C ASP A 283 -6.22 -27.29 -5.58
N GLY A 284 -6.69 -28.02 -4.58
CA GLY A 284 -5.96 -29.17 -4.04
C GLY A 284 -4.74 -28.82 -3.17
N SER A 285 -4.51 -27.56 -2.82
CA SER A 285 -3.51 -27.16 -1.81
C SER A 285 -3.85 -27.66 -0.40
N GLY A 286 -5.11 -28.07 -0.18
CA GLY A 286 -5.65 -28.46 1.12
C GLY A 286 -6.19 -27.30 1.95
N SER A 287 -6.19 -26.06 1.42
CA SER A 287 -6.66 -24.86 2.16
C SER A 287 -8.15 -24.85 2.50
N GLY A 288 -8.97 -25.57 1.73
CA GLY A 288 -10.40 -25.70 1.97
C GLY A 288 -10.80 -26.72 3.06
N ILE A 289 -9.87 -27.56 3.57
CA ILE A 289 -10.18 -28.66 4.51
C ILE A 289 -10.02 -28.22 5.97
N PRO A 290 -11.02 -28.31 6.87
CA PRO A 290 -10.93 -27.86 8.28
C PRO A 290 -9.72 -28.42 9.12
N GLY A 291 -8.96 -27.56 9.83
CA GLY A 291 -7.88 -27.96 10.80
C GLY A 291 -6.47 -27.29 10.76
N PHE A 292 -6.05 -26.70 9.65
CA PHE A 292 -4.80 -25.96 9.33
C PHE A 292 -5.01 -24.49 8.82
N ARG A 293 -5.22 -23.45 9.67
CA ARG A 293 -5.83 -22.16 9.21
C ARG A 293 -6.92 -22.24 8.08
N PRO A 294 -7.73 -23.30 7.92
CA PRO A 294 -8.38 -23.59 6.64
C PRO A 294 -9.89 -23.51 6.72
N GLY A 295 -10.51 -23.60 5.55
CA GLY A 295 -11.77 -22.94 5.23
C GLY A 295 -11.55 -21.62 4.50
N SER A 296 -10.30 -21.25 4.20
CA SER A 296 -9.99 -20.16 3.27
C SER A 296 -9.86 -20.77 1.87
N PRO A 297 -10.75 -20.45 0.92
CA PRO A 297 -10.66 -20.98 -0.44
C PRO A 297 -9.38 -20.48 -1.12
N ALA A 298 -8.87 -21.30 -2.04
CA ALA A 298 -7.79 -20.95 -2.97
C ALA A 298 -6.48 -20.42 -2.35
N GLN A 299 -6.09 -20.85 -1.14
CA GLN A 299 -4.81 -20.43 -0.54
C GLN A 299 -3.66 -21.37 -0.91
N VAL A 300 -2.44 -20.82 -0.92
CA VAL A 300 -1.19 -21.56 -1.15
C VAL A 300 -0.95 -22.68 -0.14
N VAL A 301 -0.16 -23.68 -0.53
CA VAL A 301 0.48 -24.56 0.46
C VAL A 301 1.51 -23.76 1.23
N SER A 302 1.40 -23.68 2.55
CA SER A 302 2.34 -22.93 3.40
C SER A 302 3.12 -23.86 4.32
N LEU A 303 4.45 -23.85 4.21
CA LEU A 303 5.35 -24.71 4.97
C LEU A 303 6.17 -23.87 5.94
N ASN A 304 6.31 -24.33 7.19
CA ASN A 304 7.14 -23.66 8.20
C ASN A 304 8.52 -24.35 8.30
N PRO A 305 9.63 -23.74 7.84
CA PRO A 305 10.95 -24.32 7.93
C PRO A 305 11.64 -24.13 9.30
N LEU A 306 11.14 -23.25 10.16
CA LEU A 306 11.74 -22.96 11.47
C LEU A 306 11.50 -24.13 12.44
N PHE A 307 12.23 -24.12 13.57
CA PHE A 307 12.04 -25.06 14.68
C PHE A 307 12.10 -26.55 14.29
N GLY A 308 12.98 -26.89 13.35
CA GLY A 308 13.17 -28.25 12.84
C GLY A 308 12.20 -28.65 11.72
N GLY A 309 11.47 -27.70 11.14
CA GLY A 309 10.61 -27.95 9.98
C GLY A 309 11.36 -28.14 8.66
N SER A 310 12.65 -27.77 8.61
CA SER A 310 13.54 -27.96 7.47
C SER A 310 14.81 -28.74 7.85
N THR A 311 15.49 -29.29 6.86
CA THR A 311 16.80 -29.92 6.98
C THR A 311 17.89 -28.91 6.63
N ASP A 312 18.84 -28.70 7.53
CA ASP A 312 20.07 -27.94 7.25
C ASP A 312 21.00 -28.76 6.35
N ASN A 313 21.40 -28.20 5.21
CA ASN A 313 22.31 -28.84 4.26
C ASN A 313 23.79 -28.65 4.63
N MET A 314 24.09 -27.89 5.70
CA MET A 314 25.42 -27.56 6.22
C MET A 314 26.30 -26.75 5.25
N ASP A 315 25.68 -26.02 4.34
CA ASP A 315 26.34 -25.15 3.35
C ASP A 315 25.72 -23.74 3.28
N GLY A 316 24.89 -23.39 4.27
CA GLY A 316 24.13 -22.13 4.30
C GLY A 316 22.77 -22.21 3.61
N THR A 317 22.36 -23.40 3.15
CA THR A 317 21.04 -23.64 2.56
C THR A 317 20.23 -24.64 3.38
N PHE A 318 18.90 -24.58 3.22
CA PHE A 318 17.94 -25.44 3.90
C PHE A 318 17.03 -26.11 2.88
N THR A 319 16.59 -27.33 3.19
CA THR A 319 15.66 -28.09 2.37
C THR A 319 14.39 -28.41 3.14
N ILE A 320 13.22 -28.18 2.52
CA ILE A 320 11.91 -28.57 3.06
C ILE A 320 11.09 -29.30 1.99
N THR A 321 10.36 -30.33 2.42
CA THR A 321 9.48 -31.12 1.54
C THR A 321 8.03 -30.78 1.85
N SER A 322 7.25 -30.48 0.81
CA SER A 322 5.82 -30.26 0.92
C SER A 322 5.12 -31.51 1.45
N GLY A 323 4.20 -31.32 2.40
CA GLY A 323 3.28 -32.38 2.82
C GLY A 323 2.11 -32.61 1.86
N VAL A 324 1.97 -31.73 0.85
CA VAL A 324 0.90 -31.73 -0.15
C VAL A 324 1.53 -31.99 -1.52
N ALA A 325 1.01 -32.98 -2.23
CA ALA A 325 1.45 -33.25 -3.59
C ALA A 325 0.85 -32.23 -4.57
N VAL A 326 1.57 -31.93 -5.65
CA VAL A 326 0.98 -31.21 -6.78
C VAL A 326 -0.20 -32.06 -7.29
N PRO A 327 -1.42 -31.50 -7.45
CA PRO A 327 -2.57 -32.26 -7.91
C PRO A 327 -2.27 -32.96 -9.24
N ALA A 328 -2.74 -34.21 -9.40
CA ALA A 328 -2.47 -34.99 -10.61
C ALA A 328 -3.07 -34.39 -11.90
N THR A 329 -4.02 -33.46 -11.75
CA THR A 329 -4.66 -32.69 -12.83
C THR A 329 -3.95 -31.38 -13.13
N GLN A 330 -2.98 -30.97 -12.31
CA GLN A 330 -2.29 -29.70 -12.49
C GLN A 330 -1.25 -29.80 -13.60
N ALA A 331 -1.12 -28.72 -14.35
CA ALA A 331 -0.15 -28.54 -15.43
C ALA A 331 0.38 -27.09 -15.43
N GLY A 332 1.37 -26.83 -16.26
CA GLY A 332 2.03 -25.56 -16.45
C GLY A 332 3.22 -25.40 -15.50
N THR A 333 3.24 -24.26 -14.82
CA THR A 333 4.30 -23.84 -13.90
C THR A 333 3.70 -23.52 -12.53
N LEU A 334 4.44 -23.84 -11.46
CA LEU A 334 4.13 -23.42 -10.09
C LEU A 334 5.06 -22.29 -9.64
N ALA A 335 4.60 -21.53 -8.65
CA ALA A 335 5.40 -20.55 -7.93
C ALA A 335 5.81 -21.10 -6.57
N VAL A 336 7.04 -20.83 -6.17
CA VAL A 336 7.55 -21.01 -4.81
C VAL A 336 7.92 -19.62 -4.29
N ALA A 337 7.33 -19.24 -3.16
CA ALA A 337 7.59 -17.96 -2.53
C ALA A 337 8.13 -18.13 -1.11
N ILE A 338 8.92 -17.16 -0.66
CA ILE A 338 9.36 -17.02 0.72
C ILE A 338 8.79 -15.73 1.26
N GLU A 339 8.08 -15.86 2.36
CA GLU A 339 7.56 -14.75 3.14
C GLU A 339 7.96 -14.92 4.61
N GLY A 340 7.93 -13.85 5.39
CA GLY A 340 8.37 -13.93 6.77
C GLY A 340 8.75 -12.59 7.37
N HIS A 341 9.04 -12.65 8.66
CA HIS A 341 9.67 -11.58 9.40
C HIS A 341 10.68 -12.19 10.37
N PRO A 342 11.99 -11.99 10.17
CA PRO A 342 12.95 -12.14 11.25
C PRO A 342 12.58 -11.14 12.36
N ALA A 343 12.98 -11.44 13.60
CA ALA A 343 12.68 -10.56 14.72
C ALA A 343 13.92 -10.31 15.58
N VAL A 344 14.19 -9.04 15.84
CA VAL A 344 15.42 -8.60 16.51
C VAL A 344 15.10 -7.59 17.61
N ASP A 345 15.99 -7.49 18.58
CA ASP A 345 15.87 -6.50 19.65
C ASP A 345 16.29 -5.11 19.13
N ILE A 346 15.32 -4.21 19.01
CA ILE A 346 15.54 -2.80 18.71
C ILE A 346 15.18 -2.00 19.96
N SER A 347 16.20 -1.44 20.61
CA SER A 347 16.05 -0.58 21.79
C SER A 347 15.29 -1.20 22.97
N GLY A 348 15.45 -2.51 23.18
CA GLY A 348 14.83 -3.27 24.28
C GLY A 348 13.46 -3.87 23.93
N SER A 349 13.03 -3.79 22.67
CA SER A 349 11.79 -4.37 22.15
C SER A 349 12.09 -5.34 21.02
N ILE A 350 11.43 -6.51 21.01
CA ILE A 350 11.52 -7.44 19.88
C ILE A 350 10.61 -6.94 18.76
N GLU A 351 11.22 -6.47 17.68
CA GLU A 351 10.54 -5.94 16.51
C GLU A 351 10.55 -6.96 15.37
N ARG A 352 9.44 -7.05 14.63
CA ARG A 352 9.31 -7.88 13.42
C ARG A 352 9.77 -7.08 12.21
N LEU A 353 10.75 -7.60 11.47
CA LEU A 353 11.36 -6.88 10.36
C LEU A 353 10.59 -7.13 9.05
N PRO A 354 10.25 -6.07 8.29
CA PRO A 354 9.59 -6.18 6.98
C PRO A 354 10.62 -6.53 5.88
N VAL A 355 10.98 -7.81 5.79
CA VAL A 355 11.91 -8.28 4.76
C VAL A 355 11.15 -8.56 3.46
N THR A 356 11.68 -8.06 2.33
CA THR A 356 11.10 -8.27 1.00
C THR A 356 10.93 -9.76 0.70
N GLY A 357 9.74 -10.14 0.23
CA GLY A 357 9.45 -11.51 -0.20
C GLY A 357 10.27 -11.92 -1.42
N ALA A 358 10.47 -13.22 -1.60
CA ALA A 358 11.18 -13.77 -2.76
C ALA A 358 10.31 -14.79 -3.48
N VAL A 359 10.25 -14.74 -4.82
CA VAL A 359 9.46 -15.67 -5.63
C VAL A 359 10.33 -16.27 -6.73
N ALA A 360 10.20 -17.57 -6.97
CA ALA A 360 10.77 -18.26 -8.11
C ALA A 360 9.78 -19.26 -8.71
N TYR A 361 9.97 -19.60 -9.99
CA TYR A 361 9.03 -20.41 -10.76
C TYR A 361 9.66 -21.73 -11.20
N PHE A 362 8.89 -22.82 -11.13
CA PHE A 362 9.33 -24.17 -11.48
C PHE A 362 8.26 -24.90 -12.27
N GLY A 363 8.68 -25.60 -13.33
CA GLY A 363 7.78 -26.35 -14.20
C GLY A 363 7.11 -27.51 -13.46
N ILE A 364 5.80 -27.65 -13.63
CA ILE A 364 5.09 -28.90 -13.35
C ILE A 364 5.29 -29.82 -14.55
N ASP A 365 4.94 -29.33 -15.74
CA ASP A 365 5.23 -29.94 -17.04
C ASP A 365 5.74 -28.93 -18.10
N ASP A 366 5.77 -27.63 -17.78
CA ASP A 366 6.45 -26.61 -18.58
C ASP A 366 7.98 -26.73 -18.47
N ASP A 367 8.66 -26.79 -19.63
CA ASP A 367 10.11 -26.68 -19.72
C ASP A 367 10.49 -25.77 -20.90
N PRO A 368 11.02 -24.55 -20.65
CA PRO A 368 11.30 -23.96 -19.33
C PRO A 368 10.03 -23.50 -18.60
N ALA A 369 10.13 -23.31 -17.28
CA ALA A 369 9.08 -22.70 -16.46
C ALA A 369 8.70 -21.29 -16.96
N VAL A 370 7.40 -20.96 -16.88
CA VAL A 370 6.83 -19.69 -17.35
C VAL A 370 6.36 -18.85 -16.15
N PRO A 371 6.98 -17.69 -15.88
CA PRO A 371 6.51 -16.75 -14.86
C PRO A 371 5.07 -16.29 -15.09
N ARG A 372 4.39 -15.89 -14.02
CA ARG A 372 3.10 -15.21 -14.15
C ARG A 372 3.29 -13.85 -14.83
N ARG A 373 2.28 -13.41 -15.59
CA ARG A 373 2.24 -12.07 -16.18
C ARG A 373 2.47 -10.97 -15.13
N GLU A 374 3.25 -9.98 -15.52
CA GLU A 374 3.44 -8.73 -14.78
C GLU A 374 2.39 -7.71 -15.25
N VAL A 375 1.76 -7.02 -14.29
CA VAL A 375 0.67 -6.05 -14.56
C VAL A 375 1.00 -4.73 -13.86
N VAL A 376 1.46 -4.81 -12.62
CA VAL A 376 1.90 -3.68 -11.80
C VAL A 376 3.27 -4.02 -11.22
N GLY A 377 4.13 -3.02 -11.09
CA GLY A 377 5.44 -3.13 -10.42
C GLY A 377 5.39 -2.60 -8.99
N ILE A 378 6.18 -3.17 -8.07
CA ILE A 378 6.19 -2.73 -6.67
C ILE A 378 6.61 -1.26 -6.50
N ASP A 379 7.48 -0.77 -7.37
CA ASP A 379 7.96 0.63 -7.35
C ASP A 379 6.80 1.62 -7.55
N THR A 380 5.82 1.28 -8.39
CA THR A 380 4.63 2.12 -8.58
C THR A 380 3.79 2.22 -7.30
N CYS A 381 3.65 1.13 -6.55
CA CYS A 381 2.99 1.14 -5.24
C CYS A 381 3.79 1.96 -4.22
N ASN A 382 5.11 1.81 -4.23
CA ASN A 382 6.01 2.45 -3.27
C ASN A 382 6.22 3.95 -3.52
N ASN A 383 5.81 4.49 -4.68
CA ASN A 383 5.64 5.94 -4.86
C ASN A 383 4.76 6.56 -3.75
N CYS A 384 3.70 5.84 -3.35
CA CYS A 384 2.81 6.24 -2.27
C CYS A 384 3.14 5.54 -0.95
N HIS A 385 3.48 4.25 -0.97
CA HIS A 385 3.60 3.43 0.24
C HIS A 385 5.00 3.38 0.86
N GLN A 386 6.03 3.91 0.19
CA GLN A 386 7.46 3.80 0.53
C GLN A 386 7.98 2.35 0.55
N GLN A 387 7.41 1.52 1.41
CA GLN A 387 7.59 0.08 1.49
C GLN A 387 6.24 -0.53 1.84
N LEU A 388 5.65 -1.26 0.90
CA LEU A 388 4.36 -1.91 1.11
C LEU A 388 4.57 -3.19 1.91
N SER A 389 4.25 -3.10 3.19
CA SER A 389 4.35 -4.20 4.15
C SER A 389 3.00 -4.46 4.81
N LEU A 390 2.49 -5.68 4.67
CA LEU A 390 1.19 -6.09 5.17
C LEU A 390 1.29 -7.37 6.01
N HIS A 391 0.18 -7.72 6.67
CA HIS A 391 0.05 -8.93 7.49
C HIS A 391 1.08 -9.01 8.64
N GLY A 392 1.37 -7.87 9.27
CA GLY A 392 2.29 -7.79 10.41
C GLY A 392 3.76 -7.99 10.04
N ASN A 393 4.18 -7.36 8.94
CA ASN A 393 5.53 -7.43 8.35
C ASN A 393 5.90 -8.75 7.70
N ASN A 394 4.91 -9.59 7.43
CA ASN A 394 5.14 -10.91 6.88
C ASN A 394 5.23 -10.93 5.36
N ARG A 395 4.51 -10.02 4.69
CA ARG A 395 4.42 -9.90 3.23
C ARG A 395 4.84 -8.49 2.86
N THR A 396 6.02 -8.37 2.27
CA THR A 396 6.65 -7.06 2.02
C THR A 396 7.17 -7.02 0.58
N ASP A 397 6.87 -5.92 -0.12
CA ASP A 397 7.48 -5.51 -1.39
C ASP A 397 7.57 -6.60 -2.49
N SER A 398 6.56 -7.47 -2.63
CA SER A 398 6.49 -8.44 -3.74
C SER A 398 5.06 -8.66 -4.21
N ILE A 399 4.76 -8.13 -5.39
CA ILE A 399 3.44 -8.31 -6.03
C ILE A 399 3.22 -9.77 -6.39
N GLU A 400 4.26 -10.46 -6.87
CA GLU A 400 4.26 -11.87 -7.23
C GLU A 400 3.86 -12.74 -6.04
N LEU A 401 4.30 -12.40 -4.84
CA LEU A 401 3.89 -13.06 -3.60
C LEU A 401 2.43 -12.75 -3.28
N CYS A 402 2.01 -11.47 -3.33
CA CYS A 402 0.64 -11.07 -3.02
C CYS A 402 -0.38 -11.86 -3.83
N VAL A 403 -0.18 -11.94 -5.16
CA VAL A 403 -1.14 -12.59 -6.07
C VAL A 403 -1.21 -14.11 -5.92
N THR A 404 -0.25 -14.77 -5.26
CA THR A 404 -0.38 -16.21 -4.98
C THR A 404 -1.52 -16.52 -4.01
N CYS A 405 -1.86 -15.59 -3.11
CA CYS A 405 -2.93 -15.73 -2.11
C CYS A 405 -4.16 -14.86 -2.44
N HIS A 406 -3.93 -13.65 -2.96
CA HIS A 406 -4.96 -12.73 -3.45
C HIS A 406 -5.29 -13.04 -4.91
N ASN A 407 -5.75 -14.27 -5.15
CA ASN A 407 -6.12 -14.75 -6.48
C ASN A 407 -7.64 -14.73 -6.68
N ALA A 408 -8.07 -15.10 -7.90
CA ALA A 408 -9.43 -14.90 -8.35
C ALA A 408 -10.49 -15.70 -7.58
N ASP A 409 -10.09 -16.85 -7.03
CA ASP A 409 -10.96 -17.79 -6.32
C ASP A 409 -10.95 -17.53 -4.79
N ALA A 410 -10.22 -16.52 -4.32
CA ALA A 410 -10.05 -16.23 -2.89
C ALA A 410 -11.01 -15.15 -2.37
N THR A 411 -11.63 -15.41 -1.22
CA THR A 411 -12.49 -14.46 -0.48
C THR A 411 -12.11 -14.36 1.00
N ASP A 412 -12.65 -13.35 1.68
CA ASP A 412 -12.47 -13.15 3.13
C ASP A 412 -13.45 -13.97 4.01
N ILE A 413 -14.23 -14.90 3.43
CA ILE A 413 -15.31 -15.64 4.12
C ILE A 413 -14.86 -16.26 5.45
N ARG A 414 -13.63 -16.80 5.48
CA ARG A 414 -13.04 -17.40 6.67
C ARG A 414 -12.77 -16.36 7.75
N ALA A 415 -12.27 -15.19 7.39
CA ALA A 415 -12.02 -14.11 8.34
C ALA A 415 -13.33 -13.56 8.93
N ARG A 416 -14.39 -13.48 8.12
CA ARG A 416 -15.73 -13.14 8.61
C ARG A 416 -16.28 -14.16 9.60
N THR A 417 -16.05 -15.45 9.32
CA THR A 417 -16.38 -16.53 10.27
C THR A 417 -15.61 -16.38 11.58
N GLU A 418 -14.34 -16.00 11.55
CA GLU A 418 -13.53 -15.71 12.75
C GLU A 418 -14.02 -14.48 13.52
N ALA A 419 -14.45 -13.45 12.80
CA ALA A 419 -15.08 -12.26 13.38
C ALA A 419 -16.48 -12.52 13.94
N MET A 420 -17.05 -13.72 13.70
CA MET A 420 -18.41 -14.09 14.05
C MET A 420 -19.46 -13.15 13.44
N VAL A 421 -19.23 -12.72 12.19
CA VAL A 421 -20.16 -11.88 11.41
C VAL A 421 -20.76 -12.67 10.25
N ASP A 422 -21.92 -12.21 9.78
CA ASP A 422 -22.67 -12.71 8.63
C ASP A 422 -23.12 -11.55 7.72
N GLU A 423 -23.89 -11.84 6.69
CA GLU A 423 -24.44 -10.84 5.76
C GLU A 423 -25.26 -9.74 6.47
N MET A 424 -25.87 -10.01 7.62
CA MET A 424 -26.70 -9.03 8.33
C MET A 424 -25.89 -8.18 9.32
N THR A 425 -24.73 -8.67 9.76
CA THR A 425 -23.94 -8.09 10.86
C THR A 425 -22.57 -7.56 10.42
N SER A 426 -22.12 -7.92 9.22
CA SER A 426 -20.96 -7.31 8.58
C SER A 426 -21.24 -5.85 8.22
N VAL A 427 -20.18 -5.04 8.20
CA VAL A 427 -20.32 -3.59 7.98
C VAL A 427 -20.74 -3.24 6.55
N ASP A 428 -20.47 -4.12 5.59
CA ASP A 428 -20.79 -3.99 4.17
C ASP A 428 -22.04 -4.78 3.76
N GLY A 429 -22.65 -5.51 4.69
CA GLY A 429 -23.84 -6.31 4.42
C GLY A 429 -23.58 -7.52 3.52
N LYS A 430 -22.36 -8.09 3.54
CA LYS A 430 -21.95 -9.21 2.69
C LYS A 430 -21.59 -10.46 3.49
N LYS A 431 -21.97 -11.63 2.96
CA LYS A 431 -21.51 -12.94 3.45
C LYS A 431 -19.99 -13.08 3.35
N GLU A 432 -19.43 -12.61 2.23
CA GLU A 432 -18.01 -12.61 1.92
C GLU A 432 -17.69 -11.50 0.92
N GLU A 433 -16.43 -11.07 0.89
CA GLU A 433 -15.89 -10.13 -0.08
C GLU A 433 -14.70 -10.77 -0.80
N SER A 434 -14.59 -10.51 -2.10
CA SER A 434 -13.48 -11.01 -2.91
C SER A 434 -12.18 -10.34 -2.48
N VAL A 435 -11.14 -11.15 -2.30
CA VAL A 435 -9.78 -10.63 -2.06
C VAL A 435 -8.87 -10.83 -3.28
N ASP A 436 -9.45 -11.08 -4.45
CA ASP A 436 -8.75 -11.08 -5.72
C ASP A 436 -8.05 -9.74 -5.94
N PHE A 437 -6.75 -9.78 -6.23
CA PHE A 437 -5.89 -8.60 -6.24
C PHE A 437 -6.42 -7.48 -7.14
N LYS A 438 -6.91 -7.80 -8.35
CA LYS A 438 -7.44 -6.79 -9.29
C LYS A 438 -8.70 -6.10 -8.76
N HIS A 439 -9.59 -6.83 -8.10
CA HIS A 439 -10.83 -6.29 -7.54
C HIS A 439 -10.55 -5.54 -6.24
N MET A 440 -9.82 -6.17 -5.32
CA MET A 440 -9.52 -5.66 -4.00
C MET A 440 -8.73 -4.34 -4.08
N ILE A 441 -7.65 -4.29 -4.88
CA ILE A 441 -6.80 -3.09 -4.95
C ILE A 441 -7.54 -1.92 -5.57
N HIS A 442 -8.31 -2.11 -6.63
CA HIS A 442 -9.17 -1.05 -7.17
C HIS A 442 -10.20 -0.59 -6.14
N ALA A 443 -10.89 -1.52 -5.49
CA ALA A 443 -11.95 -1.19 -4.54
C ALA A 443 -11.44 -0.48 -3.27
N ILE A 444 -10.23 -0.81 -2.80
CA ILE A 444 -9.57 -0.10 -1.68
C ILE A 444 -9.32 1.36 -2.08
N HIS A 445 -8.65 1.59 -3.19
CA HIS A 445 -8.27 2.95 -3.62
C HIS A 445 -9.46 3.76 -4.13
N ALA A 446 -10.56 3.11 -4.53
CA ALA A 446 -11.82 3.77 -4.83
C ALA A 446 -12.67 4.11 -3.59
N GLY A 447 -12.26 3.66 -2.41
CA GLY A 447 -13.03 3.90 -1.18
C GLY A 447 -14.32 3.08 -1.10
N GLN A 448 -14.32 1.82 -1.56
CA GLN A 448 -15.58 1.07 -1.78
C GLN A 448 -15.64 -0.32 -1.14
N VAL A 449 -14.70 -0.69 -0.27
CA VAL A 449 -14.62 -2.07 0.25
C VAL A 449 -14.31 -2.13 1.74
N ALA A 450 -14.83 -3.16 2.40
CA ALA A 450 -14.41 -3.58 3.73
C ALA A 450 -13.94 -5.03 3.64
N VAL A 451 -12.79 -5.33 4.23
CA VAL A 451 -12.16 -6.65 4.21
C VAL A 451 -11.93 -7.14 5.63
N TYR A 452 -12.29 -8.38 5.92
CA TYR A 452 -11.95 -9.01 7.19
C TYR A 452 -10.62 -9.76 7.06
N GLY A 453 -9.71 -9.50 7.99
CA GLY A 453 -8.35 -10.02 8.02
C GLY A 453 -8.11 -11.07 9.10
N PHE A 454 -6.83 -11.28 9.39
CA PHE A 454 -6.40 -12.31 10.34
C PHE A 454 -7.03 -12.15 11.73
N GLY A 455 -7.66 -13.21 12.24
CA GLY A 455 -8.29 -13.19 13.56
C GLY A 455 -9.63 -12.43 13.58
N GLY A 456 -10.21 -12.17 12.41
CA GLY A 456 -11.46 -11.43 12.27
C GLY A 456 -11.32 -9.92 12.38
N SER A 457 -10.10 -9.37 12.19
CA SER A 457 -9.88 -7.92 12.21
C SER A 457 -10.61 -7.25 11.05
N LEU A 458 -11.42 -6.23 11.34
CA LEU A 458 -12.05 -5.42 10.30
C LEU A 458 -11.01 -4.42 9.74
N HIS A 459 -10.90 -4.39 8.42
CA HIS A 459 -10.22 -3.33 7.67
C HIS A 459 -11.26 -2.64 6.79
N ASP A 460 -11.73 -1.48 7.23
CA ASP A 460 -12.73 -0.70 6.52
C ASP A 460 -12.04 0.35 5.64
N TYR A 461 -12.16 0.19 4.32
CA TYR A 461 -11.56 1.08 3.34
C TYR A 461 -12.60 1.95 2.64
N ARG A 462 -13.85 1.99 3.11
CA ARG A 462 -14.94 2.73 2.44
C ARG A 462 -14.82 4.25 2.55
N GLU A 463 -13.85 4.73 3.32
CA GLU A 463 -13.53 6.14 3.52
C GLU A 463 -12.10 6.48 3.10
N VAL A 464 -11.41 5.56 2.40
CA VAL A 464 -10.11 5.85 1.83
C VAL A 464 -10.26 6.92 0.76
N GLU A 465 -9.49 7.99 0.91
CA GLU A 465 -9.33 9.04 -0.08
C GLU A 465 -8.01 8.83 -0.82
N PHE A 466 -8.07 8.55 -2.12
CA PHE A 466 -6.88 8.43 -2.94
C PHE A 466 -6.26 9.83 -3.14
N PRO A 467 -4.96 10.02 -2.84
CA PRO A 467 -4.34 11.36 -2.85
C PRO A 467 -4.21 11.97 -4.25
N GLY A 468 -4.05 11.13 -5.28
CA GLY A 468 -3.88 11.56 -6.67
C GLY A 468 -5.14 11.44 -7.52
N ASP A 469 -4.93 11.37 -8.82
CA ASP A 469 -5.97 11.09 -9.81
C ASP A 469 -6.19 9.57 -9.88
N LEU A 470 -7.25 9.06 -9.24
CA LEU A 470 -7.56 7.62 -9.25
C LEU A 470 -7.75 7.06 -10.67
N ASN A 471 -8.21 7.89 -11.61
CA ASN A 471 -8.33 7.52 -13.02
C ASN A 471 -6.97 7.46 -13.73
N ASN A 472 -5.87 7.99 -13.19
CA ASN A 472 -4.57 7.84 -13.84
C ASN A 472 -4.02 6.42 -13.62
N CYS A 473 -4.33 5.50 -14.53
CA CYS A 473 -3.94 4.09 -14.45
C CYS A 473 -2.42 3.89 -14.31
N ALA A 474 -1.62 4.80 -14.87
CA ALA A 474 -0.16 4.77 -14.77
C ALA A 474 0.39 4.99 -13.35
N ASN A 475 -0.47 5.35 -12.39
CA ASN A 475 -0.09 5.37 -10.97
C ASN A 475 0.28 3.97 -10.46
N CYS A 476 -0.24 2.89 -11.08
CA CYS A 476 0.01 1.51 -10.67
C CYS A 476 0.43 0.60 -11.83
N HIS A 477 -0.15 0.80 -13.01
CA HIS A 477 0.04 -0.11 -14.14
C HIS A 477 1.34 0.16 -14.89
N GLU A 478 2.04 -0.92 -15.23
CA GLU A 478 3.21 -0.89 -16.11
C GLU A 478 2.76 -0.79 -17.57
N GLY A 479 3.19 0.25 -18.27
CA GLY A 479 2.89 0.41 -19.70
C GLY A 479 1.39 0.36 -20.01
N ASP A 480 0.97 -0.58 -20.83
CA ASP A 480 -0.40 -0.75 -21.36
C ASP A 480 -1.20 -1.87 -20.65
N THR A 481 -0.71 -2.36 -19.51
CA THR A 481 -1.32 -3.50 -18.80
C THR A 481 -2.70 -3.20 -18.17
N PHE A 482 -3.17 -1.96 -18.24
CA PHE A 482 -4.49 -1.53 -17.78
C PHE A 482 -5.61 -1.80 -18.81
N TYR A 483 -5.28 -2.17 -20.04
CA TYR A 483 -6.30 -2.51 -21.04
C TYR A 483 -6.99 -3.85 -20.74
N PRO A 484 -8.26 -4.02 -21.15
CA PRO A 484 -8.94 -5.30 -21.09
C PRO A 484 -8.16 -6.38 -21.82
N VAL A 485 -8.15 -7.58 -21.26
CA VAL A 485 -7.40 -8.72 -21.78
C VAL A 485 -8.33 -9.84 -22.24
N ASN A 486 -7.77 -10.77 -23.01
CA ASN A 486 -8.50 -11.97 -23.41
C ASN A 486 -8.83 -12.83 -22.17
N GLN A 487 -10.12 -13.05 -21.94
CA GLN A 487 -10.66 -13.80 -20.80
C GLN A 487 -10.13 -15.24 -20.67
N ASN A 488 -9.53 -15.83 -21.70
CA ASN A 488 -8.98 -17.18 -21.63
C ASN A 488 -7.65 -17.25 -20.85
N PHE A 489 -7.05 -16.11 -20.52
CA PHE A 489 -5.77 -16.05 -19.77
C PHE A 489 -5.94 -15.48 -18.35
N VAL A 490 -7.17 -15.17 -17.93
CA VAL A 490 -7.47 -14.59 -16.63
C VAL A 490 -8.72 -15.23 -16.07
N LEU A 491 -8.69 -15.60 -14.79
CA LEU A 491 -9.84 -16.21 -14.12
C LEU A 491 -10.91 -15.17 -13.76
N ALA A 492 -12.15 -15.64 -13.68
CA ALA A 492 -13.26 -14.85 -13.19
C ALA A 492 -13.12 -14.68 -11.67
N THR A 493 -13.71 -13.62 -11.14
CA THR A 493 -13.53 -13.25 -9.73
C THR A 493 -14.68 -13.79 -8.90
N THR A 494 -14.36 -14.67 -7.94
CA THR A 494 -15.32 -15.24 -6.99
C THR A 494 -15.88 -14.14 -6.09
N ILE A 495 -17.21 -14.08 -6.02
CA ILE A 495 -17.98 -13.22 -5.11
C ILE A 495 -18.84 -14.02 -4.12
N ASP A 496 -19.03 -15.32 -4.37
CA ASP A 496 -19.58 -16.29 -3.43
C ASP A 496 -18.85 -17.62 -3.63
N SER A 497 -18.17 -18.11 -2.59
CA SER A 497 -17.35 -19.34 -2.64
C SER A 497 -18.19 -20.64 -2.63
N GLY A 498 -19.47 -20.55 -2.95
CA GLY A 498 -20.35 -21.70 -3.07
C GLY A 498 -20.54 -22.47 -1.76
N ALA A 499 -20.82 -23.76 -1.91
CA ALA A 499 -21.05 -24.68 -0.79
C ALA A 499 -19.79 -25.47 -0.42
N ASP A 500 -18.91 -25.73 -1.39
CA ASP A 500 -17.68 -26.50 -1.20
C ASP A 500 -16.43 -25.64 -1.37
N LEU A 501 -15.94 -25.07 -0.26
CA LEU A 501 -14.74 -24.21 -0.21
C LEU A 501 -13.43 -24.90 -0.63
N THR A 502 -13.47 -26.16 -1.06
CA THR A 502 -12.32 -26.92 -1.58
C THR A 502 -12.19 -26.89 -3.09
N VAL A 503 -13.19 -26.35 -3.81
CA VAL A 503 -13.21 -26.24 -5.27
C VAL A 503 -13.81 -24.89 -5.66
N SER A 504 -13.39 -24.32 -6.80
CA SER A 504 -13.98 -23.07 -7.32
C SER A 504 -15.10 -23.30 -8.35
N THR A 505 -15.39 -24.55 -8.71
CA THR A 505 -16.35 -24.86 -9.79
C THR A 505 -17.81 -24.59 -9.45
N ASP A 506 -18.16 -24.45 -8.17
CA ASP A 506 -19.49 -24.04 -7.71
C ASP A 506 -19.55 -22.58 -7.25
N ASP A 507 -18.47 -21.83 -7.42
CA ASP A 507 -18.41 -20.41 -7.09
C ASP A 507 -19.31 -19.57 -8.01
N VAL A 508 -19.91 -18.54 -7.42
CA VAL A 508 -20.55 -17.47 -8.20
C VAL A 508 -19.52 -16.39 -8.46
N ASN A 509 -19.39 -16.04 -9.74
CA ASN A 509 -18.31 -15.21 -10.26
C ASN A 509 -18.82 -13.98 -11.02
N ILE A 510 -17.99 -12.94 -11.01
CA ILE A 510 -18.01 -11.85 -11.99
C ILE A 510 -16.96 -12.14 -13.07
N SER A 511 -17.31 -11.98 -14.35
CA SER A 511 -16.37 -12.21 -15.46
C SER A 511 -15.12 -11.31 -15.37
N PRO A 512 -13.97 -11.75 -15.93
CA PRO A 512 -12.66 -11.23 -15.53
C PRO A 512 -12.46 -9.72 -15.74
N ASN A 513 -12.78 -9.19 -16.93
CA ASN A 513 -12.62 -7.77 -17.20
C ASN A 513 -13.69 -6.94 -16.49
N ALA A 514 -14.92 -7.45 -16.42
CA ALA A 514 -15.99 -6.78 -15.70
C ALA A 514 -15.66 -6.60 -14.21
N SER A 515 -15.04 -7.58 -13.56
CA SER A 515 -14.59 -7.46 -12.17
C SER A 515 -13.55 -6.34 -12.00
N ALA A 516 -12.56 -6.27 -12.89
CA ALA A 516 -11.56 -5.21 -12.86
C ALA A 516 -12.20 -3.80 -12.95
N CYS A 517 -13.16 -3.61 -13.85
CA CYS A 517 -13.89 -2.35 -13.99
C CYS A 517 -14.83 -2.09 -12.81
N TYR A 518 -15.51 -3.12 -12.31
CA TYR A 518 -16.45 -3.05 -11.18
C TYR A 518 -15.76 -2.71 -9.85
N GLY A 519 -14.44 -2.87 -9.76
CA GLY A 519 -13.65 -2.33 -8.65
C GLY A 519 -13.92 -0.83 -8.40
N CYS A 520 -14.22 -0.06 -9.45
CA CYS A 520 -14.53 1.37 -9.38
C CYS A 520 -15.93 1.75 -9.91
N HIS A 521 -16.38 1.11 -11.00
CA HIS A 521 -17.62 1.40 -11.73
C HIS A 521 -18.78 0.49 -11.31
N ARG A 522 -19.54 0.91 -10.29
CA ARG A 522 -20.50 0.04 -9.58
C ARG A 522 -21.98 0.37 -9.77
N SER A 523 -22.33 1.42 -10.49
CA SER A 523 -23.73 1.78 -10.66
C SER A 523 -24.51 0.74 -11.46
N ASP A 524 -25.82 0.62 -11.21
CA ASP A 524 -26.70 -0.31 -11.94
C ASP A 524 -26.63 -0.12 -13.46
N VAL A 525 -26.40 1.11 -13.93
CA VAL A 525 -26.28 1.44 -15.35
C VAL A 525 -24.96 0.93 -15.93
N GLU A 526 -23.86 1.07 -15.19
CA GLU A 526 -22.56 0.54 -15.59
C GLU A 526 -22.58 -0.99 -15.64
N VAL A 527 -23.13 -1.64 -14.61
CA VAL A 527 -23.31 -3.10 -14.57
C VAL A 527 -24.17 -3.58 -15.75
N ALA A 528 -25.31 -2.90 -16.01
CA ALA A 528 -26.16 -3.23 -17.15
C ALA A 528 -25.45 -3.06 -18.50
N HIS A 529 -24.57 -2.06 -18.64
CA HIS A 529 -23.75 -1.86 -19.82
C HIS A 529 -22.72 -3.00 -19.98
N MET A 530 -21.99 -3.35 -18.92
CA MET A 530 -21.02 -4.45 -18.95
C MET A 530 -21.68 -5.75 -19.39
N VAL A 531 -22.88 -6.07 -18.87
CA VAL A 531 -23.62 -7.27 -19.27
C VAL A 531 -24.12 -7.18 -20.72
N SER A 532 -24.82 -6.11 -21.08
CA SER A 532 -25.54 -6.05 -22.36
C SER A 532 -24.65 -5.75 -23.57
N ALA A 533 -23.62 -4.92 -23.40
CA ALA A 533 -22.71 -4.51 -24.47
C ALA A 533 -21.34 -5.17 -24.35
N GLY A 534 -20.86 -5.38 -23.13
CA GLY A 534 -19.59 -6.06 -22.87
C GLY A 534 -19.68 -7.58 -22.97
N GLY A 535 -20.88 -8.18 -22.84
CA GLY A 535 -21.05 -9.64 -22.80
C GLY A 535 -20.60 -10.26 -21.48
N ALA A 536 -20.41 -9.43 -20.44
CA ALA A 536 -20.02 -9.84 -19.10
C ALA A 536 -21.15 -10.58 -18.36
N SER A 537 -20.79 -11.26 -17.28
CA SER A 537 -21.74 -11.82 -16.32
C SER A 537 -21.31 -11.49 -14.90
N PHE A 538 -22.30 -11.21 -14.04
CA PHE A 538 -22.15 -10.98 -12.60
C PHE A 538 -22.71 -12.15 -11.78
N ASN A 539 -23.04 -13.25 -12.46
CA ASN A 539 -23.64 -14.44 -11.89
C ASN A 539 -23.24 -15.66 -12.73
N ALA A 540 -21.93 -15.90 -12.86
CA ALA A 540 -21.40 -17.01 -13.63
C ALA A 540 -20.80 -18.10 -12.75
N THR A 541 -20.75 -19.33 -13.27
CA THR A 541 -19.89 -20.42 -12.76
C THR A 541 -18.73 -20.64 -13.72
N GLN A 542 -17.56 -21.00 -13.19
CA GLN A 542 -16.37 -21.31 -13.99
C GLN A 542 -16.06 -22.80 -13.94
N ALA A 543 -16.03 -23.46 -15.09
CA ALA A 543 -15.58 -24.84 -15.17
C ALA A 543 -14.05 -24.93 -15.05
N ALA A 544 -13.53 -26.11 -14.69
CA ALA A 544 -12.08 -26.34 -14.56
C ALA A 544 -11.27 -26.14 -15.86
N ASP A 545 -11.93 -26.10 -17.02
CA ASP A 545 -11.30 -25.77 -18.31
C ASP A 545 -11.31 -24.24 -18.60
N GLY A 546 -11.75 -23.43 -17.63
CA GLY A 546 -11.87 -21.98 -17.72
C GLY A 546 -13.19 -21.49 -18.33
N THR A 547 -14.05 -22.39 -18.84
CA THR A 547 -15.32 -21.99 -19.48
C THR A 547 -16.26 -21.35 -18.48
N LEU A 548 -16.65 -20.10 -18.74
CA LEU A 548 -17.64 -19.37 -17.96
C LEU A 548 -19.04 -19.61 -18.48
N THR A 549 -19.96 -19.99 -17.59
CA THR A 549 -21.37 -20.18 -17.89
C THR A 549 -22.22 -19.25 -17.03
N ASP A 550 -23.06 -18.44 -17.66
CA ASP A 550 -23.97 -17.53 -16.98
C ASP A 550 -25.15 -18.32 -16.36
N ASN A 551 -25.36 -18.15 -15.06
CA ASN A 551 -26.33 -18.91 -14.28
C ASN A 551 -27.79 -18.51 -14.55
N ASP A 552 -28.04 -17.39 -15.24
CA ASP A 552 -29.39 -16.94 -15.58
C ASP A 552 -29.80 -17.40 -16.98
N THR A 553 -28.87 -17.34 -17.93
CA THR A 553 -29.12 -17.64 -19.35
C THR A 553 -28.70 -19.05 -19.75
N MET A 554 -27.87 -19.72 -18.94
CA MET A 554 -27.19 -20.99 -19.27
C MET A 554 -26.31 -20.90 -20.52
N GLY A 555 -25.91 -19.68 -20.91
CA GLY A 555 -25.05 -19.40 -22.05
C GLY A 555 -23.58 -19.32 -21.67
N VAL A 556 -22.70 -19.55 -22.64
CA VAL A 556 -21.26 -19.29 -22.47
C VAL A 556 -21.03 -17.78 -22.40
N VAL A 557 -20.29 -17.34 -21.40
CA VAL A 557 -19.92 -15.92 -21.23
C VAL A 557 -18.70 -15.62 -22.10
N ILE A 558 -18.82 -14.57 -22.92
CA ILE A 558 -17.74 -14.08 -23.77
C ILE A 558 -17.72 -12.56 -23.66
N GLU A 559 -16.71 -12.05 -22.97
CA GLU A 559 -16.44 -10.63 -22.91
C GLU A 559 -15.91 -10.12 -24.25
N THR A 560 -16.42 -8.95 -24.66
CA THR A 560 -16.02 -8.23 -25.88
C THR A 560 -15.53 -6.82 -25.56
N CYS A 561 -15.13 -6.58 -24.30
CA CYS A 561 -14.68 -5.29 -23.79
C CYS A 561 -13.57 -4.68 -24.66
N GLU A 562 -12.57 -5.49 -25.03
CA GLU A 562 -11.41 -5.07 -25.84
C GLU A 562 -11.80 -4.42 -27.18
N VAL A 563 -12.95 -4.80 -27.77
CA VAL A 563 -13.42 -4.22 -29.05
C VAL A 563 -13.68 -2.72 -28.94
N CYS A 564 -14.16 -2.28 -27.78
CA CYS A 564 -14.57 -0.90 -27.53
C CYS A 564 -13.65 -0.15 -26.57
N HIS A 565 -12.87 -0.89 -25.77
CA HIS A 565 -12.06 -0.37 -24.67
C HIS A 565 -10.57 -0.72 -24.79
N GLY A 566 -10.15 -1.47 -25.81
CA GLY A 566 -8.73 -1.70 -26.10
C GLY A 566 -8.03 -0.46 -26.67
N GLU A 567 -6.71 -0.55 -26.82
CA GLU A 567 -5.88 0.54 -27.36
C GLU A 567 -6.35 0.96 -28.78
N GLY A 568 -6.47 2.27 -29.00
CA GLY A 568 -6.90 2.88 -30.26
C GLY A 568 -8.37 2.66 -30.63
N SER A 569 -9.15 2.04 -29.76
CA SER A 569 -10.58 1.80 -29.97
C SER A 569 -11.41 3.08 -29.75
N GLN A 570 -12.73 3.00 -30.01
CA GLN A 570 -13.61 4.17 -29.91
C GLN A 570 -13.68 4.74 -28.48
N ASN A 571 -13.64 3.89 -27.46
CA ASN A 571 -13.66 4.27 -26.04
C ASN A 571 -12.42 3.67 -25.35
N ASP A 572 -11.26 3.87 -25.98
CA ASP A 572 -9.94 3.54 -25.45
C ASP A 572 -9.82 3.92 -23.96
N VAL A 573 -9.42 2.95 -23.13
CA VAL A 573 -9.31 3.13 -21.68
C VAL A 573 -8.30 4.21 -21.31
N GLY A 574 -7.12 4.23 -21.92
CA GLY A 574 -6.10 5.23 -21.63
C GLY A 574 -6.58 6.64 -21.95
N VAL A 575 -7.24 6.82 -23.11
CA VAL A 575 -7.82 8.11 -23.50
C VAL A 575 -8.98 8.52 -22.61
N ALA A 576 -9.90 7.59 -22.29
CA ALA A 576 -11.06 7.86 -21.45
C ALA A 576 -10.69 8.24 -20.02
N HIS A 577 -9.57 7.71 -19.53
CA HIS A 577 -9.07 7.95 -18.18
C HIS A 577 -7.99 9.04 -18.11
N GLY A 578 -7.57 9.60 -19.25
CA GLY A 578 -6.58 10.68 -19.30
C GLY A 578 -5.16 10.23 -18.94
N VAL A 579 -4.85 8.95 -19.14
CA VAL A 579 -3.50 8.39 -18.98
C VAL A 579 -2.64 8.96 -20.10
N ASN A 580 -1.57 9.68 -19.74
CA ASN A 580 -0.66 10.35 -20.69
C ASN A 580 0.73 9.73 -20.69
#